data_AF-A0A2S7DBN2-F1
#
_entry.id   AF-A0A2S7DBN2-F1
#
_cell.length_a   1.000
_cell.length_b   1.000
_cell.length_c   1.000
_cell.angle_alpha   90.00
_cell.angle_beta   90.00
_cell.angle_gamma   90.00
#
_symmetry.space_group_name_H-M   'P 1'
#
loop_
_entity.id
_entity.type
_entity.pdbx_description
1 polymer ?
#
loop_
_entity_poly.entity_id
_entity_poly.type
_entity_poly.pdbx_seq_one_letter_code
_entity_poly.pdbx_strand_id
1 'polypeptide(L)'
;MPPFTVRAGRFQSTAWVSLLALCLGGCQRQETAMALPGAKAEPAAAMQSMTVPLRRNDLVAYTRIRVTPAQYTQLEAAWRSGASRWPLTELPLPNETGALLGSLSAPDAERRLQQAFDAQLAGQAQGIAQAAQSLGRFGVQYLRSRNDYQPEQRAHYMQLVDALSAWAARAPLADRPRARASIADLVAAARATGITSDADLQRLGMEESLRRLGPFWAACKKVLERYALSIDGSLDALRTGLISQDGDRAQVRLRYPLAARDIDLTVALIKRDGHWYQQQTQEEVTALLRAQPLPDLPAAAASPDATPAPPADAGQRPAGR
;
A
#
# COMPACT_ATOMS: atom_id res chain seq x y z
N MET A 1 -78.92 -46.83 9.17
CA MET A 1 -77.59 -46.60 9.79
C MET A 1 -77.18 -45.17 9.47
N PRO A 2 -76.63 -44.41 10.43
CA PRO A 2 -76.64 -42.95 10.43
C PRO A 2 -75.62 -42.33 9.46
N PRO A 3 -75.82 -41.05 9.05
CA PRO A 3 -74.85 -40.27 8.30
C PRO A 3 -73.83 -39.62 9.24
N PHE A 4 -72.54 -39.72 8.93
CA PHE A 4 -71.52 -38.88 9.55
C PHE A 4 -71.08 -37.80 8.57
N THR A 5 -71.56 -36.59 8.83
CA THR A 5 -71.00 -35.33 8.34
C THR A 5 -69.62 -35.09 8.97
N VAL A 6 -68.61 -34.77 8.16
CA VAL A 6 -67.41 -34.07 8.65
C VAL A 6 -67.26 -32.73 7.94
N ARG A 7 -67.19 -31.71 8.77
CA ARG A 7 -67.11 -30.26 8.54
C ARG A 7 -65.87 -29.88 7.73
N ALA A 8 -66.05 -28.98 6.78
CA ALA A 8 -64.95 -28.24 6.14
C ALA A 8 -64.22 -27.36 7.17
N GLY A 9 -62.97 -27.72 7.46
CA GLY A 9 -62.07 -26.94 8.32
C GLY A 9 -61.34 -25.87 7.52
N ARG A 10 -61.71 -24.60 7.74
CA ARG A 10 -60.99 -23.38 7.34
C ARG A 10 -59.63 -23.33 8.04
N PHE A 11 -58.62 -24.02 7.53
CA PHE A 11 -57.26 -23.99 8.13
C PHE A 11 -56.11 -24.11 7.11
N GLN A 12 -56.32 -23.68 5.86
CA GLN A 12 -55.26 -23.73 4.84
C GLN A 12 -54.76 -22.36 4.35
N SER A 13 -55.44 -21.26 4.69
CA SER A 13 -55.07 -19.92 4.20
C SER A 13 -54.10 -19.17 5.12
N THR A 14 -54.00 -19.54 6.40
CA THR A 14 -53.08 -18.87 7.35
C THR A 14 -51.68 -19.47 7.34
N ALA A 15 -51.51 -20.73 6.95
CA ALA A 15 -50.20 -21.37 6.88
C ALA A 15 -49.31 -20.84 5.74
N TRP A 16 -49.92 -20.43 4.61
CA TRP A 16 -49.19 -19.90 3.46
C TRP A 16 -48.73 -18.45 3.64
N VAL A 17 -49.50 -17.63 4.37
CA VAL A 17 -49.10 -16.24 4.67
C VAL A 17 -47.92 -16.19 5.64
N SER A 18 -47.84 -17.15 6.58
CA SER A 18 -46.71 -17.26 7.51
C SER A 18 -45.42 -17.74 6.83
N LEU A 19 -45.52 -18.60 5.79
CA LEU A 19 -44.34 -19.08 5.06
C LEU A 19 -43.75 -18.00 4.12
N LEU A 20 -44.59 -17.13 3.54
CA LEU A 20 -44.13 -16.03 2.70
C LEU A 20 -43.48 -14.89 3.51
N ALA A 21 -43.91 -14.68 4.76
CA ALA A 21 -43.34 -13.68 5.66
C ALA A 21 -41.92 -14.04 6.16
N LEU A 22 -41.55 -15.32 6.18
CA LEU A 22 -40.21 -15.79 6.55
C LEU A 22 -39.17 -15.63 5.42
N CYS A 23 -39.60 -15.43 4.17
CA CYS A 23 -38.69 -15.18 3.04
C CYS A 23 -38.28 -13.69 2.88
N LEU A 24 -38.92 -12.77 3.62
CA LEU A 24 -38.58 -11.33 3.58
C LEU A 24 -37.59 -10.90 4.68
N GLY A 25 -37.25 -11.78 5.63
CA GLY A 25 -36.26 -11.53 6.68
C GLY A 25 -34.82 -11.93 6.33
N GLY A 26 -34.59 -12.50 5.13
CA GLY A 26 -33.31 -13.07 4.71
C GLY A 26 -32.45 -12.18 3.80
N CYS A 27 -32.88 -10.95 3.50
CA CYS A 27 -31.94 -9.95 3.00
C CYS A 27 -31.07 -9.55 4.19
N GLN A 28 -29.84 -10.08 4.23
CA GLN A 28 -28.78 -9.59 5.09
C GLN A 28 -28.87 -8.07 5.07
N ARG A 29 -29.34 -7.50 6.17
CA ARG A 29 -29.26 -6.07 6.43
C ARG A 29 -27.77 -5.82 6.48
N GLN A 30 -27.21 -5.47 5.32
CA GLN A 30 -25.85 -4.98 5.19
C GLN A 30 -25.87 -3.72 6.03
N GLU A 31 -25.49 -3.86 7.30
CA GLU A 31 -25.34 -2.75 8.22
C GLU A 31 -24.53 -1.73 7.46
N THR A 32 -25.20 -0.67 7.02
CA THR A 32 -24.55 0.38 6.27
C THR A 32 -23.62 1.00 7.30
N ALA A 33 -22.35 0.59 7.25
CA ALA A 33 -21.38 0.91 8.28
C ALA A 33 -21.41 2.43 8.47
N MET A 34 -21.78 2.87 9.68
CA MET A 34 -22.06 4.27 9.93
C MET A 34 -20.87 5.13 9.52
N ALA A 35 -21.13 6.21 8.78
CA ALA A 35 -20.12 7.17 8.37
C ALA A 35 -19.43 7.76 9.61
N LEU A 36 -18.12 8.00 9.53
CA LEU A 36 -17.40 8.65 10.62
C LEU A 36 -17.78 10.13 10.68
N PRO A 37 -17.71 10.78 11.86
CA PRO A 37 -17.87 12.22 11.98
C PRO A 37 -16.96 12.98 11.00
N GLY A 38 -17.50 14.02 10.37
CA GLY A 38 -16.73 14.82 9.41
C GLY A 38 -16.37 14.11 8.10
N ALA A 39 -17.00 12.98 7.75
CA ALA A 39 -16.73 12.24 6.51
C ALA A 39 -16.88 13.07 5.22
N LYS A 40 -17.68 14.14 5.24
CA LYS A 40 -17.88 15.05 4.10
C LYS A 40 -16.90 16.24 4.08
N ALA A 41 -16.05 16.40 5.10
CA ALA A 41 -15.07 17.48 5.13
C ALA A 41 -14.00 17.25 4.06
N GLU A 42 -13.48 18.33 3.47
CA GLU A 42 -12.47 18.25 2.40
C GLU A 42 -11.26 17.36 2.75
N PRO A 43 -10.66 17.42 3.96
CA PRO A 43 -9.51 16.58 4.29
C PRO A 43 -9.88 15.08 4.33
N ALA A 44 -11.07 14.74 4.83
CA ALA A 44 -11.56 13.37 4.85
C ALA A 44 -11.86 12.86 3.43
N ALA A 45 -12.52 13.68 2.60
CA ALA A 45 -12.80 13.36 1.21
C ALA A 45 -11.51 13.15 0.39
N ALA A 46 -10.44 13.92 0.66
CA ALA A 46 -9.15 13.73 0.04
C ALA A 46 -8.57 12.33 0.33
N MET A 47 -8.63 11.86 1.58
CA MET A 47 -8.22 10.49 1.93
C MET A 47 -9.10 9.44 1.29
N GLN A 48 -10.42 9.65 1.23
CA GLN A 48 -11.34 8.73 0.57
C GLN A 48 -11.00 8.59 -0.92
N SER A 49 -10.65 9.69 -1.59
CA SER A 49 -10.40 9.71 -3.03
C SER A 49 -9.19 8.86 -3.46
N MET A 50 -8.25 8.60 -2.55
CA MET A 50 -7.06 7.78 -2.81
C MET A 50 -7.40 6.30 -3.07
N THR A 51 -8.58 5.83 -2.66
CA THR A 51 -9.00 4.43 -2.91
C THR A 51 -9.29 4.17 -4.38
N VAL A 52 -9.81 5.15 -5.11
CA VAL A 52 -10.28 4.96 -6.50
C VAL A 52 -9.15 4.52 -7.43
N PRO A 53 -7.98 5.20 -7.47
CA PRO A 53 -6.84 4.71 -8.23
C PRO A 53 -6.38 3.30 -7.84
N LEU A 54 -6.31 2.99 -6.54
CA LEU A 54 -5.90 1.68 -6.06
C LEU A 54 -6.87 0.55 -6.45
N ARG A 55 -8.18 0.84 -6.42
CA ARG A 55 -9.23 -0.07 -6.90
C ARG A 55 -9.08 -0.34 -8.39
N ARG A 56 -8.79 0.70 -9.17
CA ARG A 56 -8.58 0.62 -10.62
C ARG A 56 -7.21 0.08 -11.03
N ASN A 57 -6.32 -0.17 -10.07
CA ASN A 57 -4.92 -0.54 -10.31
C ASN A 57 -4.13 0.54 -11.06
N ASP A 58 -4.58 1.79 -10.97
CA ASP A 58 -3.93 2.94 -11.58
C ASP A 58 -2.88 3.50 -10.61
N LEU A 59 -1.71 2.86 -10.63
CA LEU A 59 -0.59 3.27 -9.79
C LEU A 59 -0.09 4.67 -10.16
N VAL A 60 -0.25 5.11 -11.41
CA VAL A 60 0.13 6.46 -11.84
C VAL A 60 -0.76 7.51 -11.18
N ALA A 61 -2.08 7.35 -11.25
CA ALA A 61 -3.02 8.25 -10.60
C ALA A 61 -2.89 8.22 -9.07
N TYR A 62 -2.65 7.04 -8.48
CA TYR A 62 -2.40 6.90 -7.04
C TYR A 62 -1.15 7.68 -6.60
N THR A 63 -0.12 7.67 -7.44
CA THR A 63 1.12 8.40 -7.17
C THR A 63 0.91 9.90 -7.28
N ARG A 64 0.24 10.35 -8.35
CA ARG A 64 -0.02 11.77 -8.61
C ARG A 64 -0.85 12.43 -7.50
N ILE A 65 -1.80 11.73 -6.89
CA ILE A 65 -2.64 12.31 -5.83
C ILE A 65 -1.91 12.47 -4.49
N ARG A 66 -0.74 11.83 -4.30
CA ARG A 66 0.02 11.85 -3.04
C ARG A 66 1.08 12.94 -2.95
N VAL A 67 1.44 13.56 -4.08
CA VAL A 67 2.53 14.55 -4.16
C VAL A 67 2.10 15.78 -4.96
N THR A 68 2.79 16.91 -4.74
CA THR A 68 2.54 18.10 -5.55
C THR A 68 2.99 17.87 -7.00
N PRO A 69 2.45 18.63 -7.99
CA PRO A 69 2.90 18.53 -9.37
C PRO A 69 4.42 18.72 -9.54
N ALA A 70 5.01 19.65 -8.79
CA ALA A 70 6.45 19.89 -8.79
C ALA A 70 7.24 18.68 -8.26
N GLN A 71 6.81 18.10 -7.12
CA GLN A 71 7.41 16.88 -6.58
C GLN A 71 7.30 15.72 -7.57
N TYR A 72 6.15 15.56 -8.24
CA TYR A 72 5.95 14.50 -9.22
C TYR A 72 6.97 14.56 -10.37
N THR A 73 7.22 15.75 -10.92
CA THR A 73 8.24 15.95 -11.96
C THR A 73 9.65 15.68 -11.44
N GLN A 74 9.98 16.11 -10.22
CA GLN A 74 11.28 15.86 -9.60
C GLN A 74 11.49 14.36 -9.32
N LEU A 75 10.45 13.64 -8.91
CA LEU A 75 10.48 12.20 -8.68
C LEU A 75 10.66 11.40 -9.97
N GLU A 76 10.04 11.82 -11.08
CA GLU A 76 10.26 11.23 -12.41
C GLU A 76 11.74 11.39 -12.83
N ALA A 77 12.34 12.57 -12.61
CA ALA A 77 13.76 12.80 -12.89
C ALA A 77 14.67 11.94 -11.99
N ALA A 78 14.35 11.87 -10.69
CA ALA A 78 15.05 11.04 -9.72
C ALA A 78 15.01 9.54 -10.06
N TRP A 79 13.91 9.08 -10.65
CA TRP A 79 13.80 7.70 -11.13
C TRP A 79 14.78 7.39 -12.24
N ARG A 80 14.85 8.28 -13.23
CA ARG A 80 15.71 8.13 -14.40
C ARG A 80 17.19 8.22 -14.05
N SER A 81 17.54 9.02 -13.05
CA SER A 81 18.92 9.06 -12.51
C SER A 81 19.26 7.89 -11.59
N GLY A 82 18.26 7.10 -11.17
CA GLY A 82 18.44 6.01 -10.20
C GLY A 82 18.49 6.49 -8.75
N ALA A 83 18.34 7.78 -8.50
CA ALA A 83 18.34 8.38 -7.16
C ALA A 83 17.05 8.08 -6.36
N SER A 84 16.01 7.56 -7.00
CA SER A 84 14.76 7.18 -6.35
C SER A 84 14.06 5.99 -7.00
N ARG A 85 13.30 5.27 -6.17
CA ARG A 85 12.29 4.28 -6.58
C ARG A 85 10.92 4.55 -5.97
N TRP A 86 10.72 5.71 -5.34
CA TRP A 86 9.41 6.11 -4.82
C TRP A 86 8.37 6.20 -5.96
N PRO A 87 7.18 5.61 -5.87
CA PRO A 87 6.55 5.12 -4.65
C PRO A 87 6.69 3.61 -4.45
N LEU A 88 7.52 2.88 -5.22
CA LEU A 88 7.66 1.43 -5.02
C LEU A 88 8.21 1.11 -3.62
N THR A 89 9.02 2.01 -3.06
CA THR A 89 9.53 1.94 -1.68
C THR A 89 8.45 2.14 -0.62
N GLU A 90 7.30 2.68 -0.97
CA GLU A 90 6.15 2.91 -0.08
C GLU A 90 5.20 1.73 -0.05
N LEU A 91 5.24 0.92 -1.11
CA LEU A 91 4.42 -0.27 -1.21
C LEU A 91 5.07 -1.35 -0.33
N PRO A 92 4.28 -2.28 0.22
CA PRO A 92 4.81 -3.47 0.91
C PRO A 92 5.38 -4.46 -0.12
N LEU A 93 6.21 -3.97 -1.03
CA LEU A 93 6.97 -4.73 -2.01
C LEU A 93 8.41 -4.86 -1.49
N PRO A 94 9.12 -5.92 -1.91
CA PRO A 94 10.56 -5.97 -1.70
C PRO A 94 11.22 -4.73 -2.32
N ASN A 95 12.20 -4.16 -1.62
CA ASN A 95 13.03 -3.05 -2.13
C ASN A 95 13.67 -3.38 -3.49
N GLU A 96 13.78 -4.68 -3.82
CA GLU A 96 14.32 -5.23 -5.06
C GLU A 96 13.21 -5.62 -6.05
N THR A 97 12.31 -4.68 -6.37
CA THR A 97 11.16 -4.96 -7.24
C THR A 97 11.57 -5.47 -8.63
N GLY A 98 12.63 -4.91 -9.23
CA GLY A 98 13.13 -5.37 -10.53
C GLY A 98 13.66 -6.80 -10.47
N ALA A 99 14.41 -7.15 -9.42
CA ALA A 99 14.93 -8.52 -9.23
C ALA A 99 13.80 -9.55 -9.02
N LEU A 100 12.77 -9.18 -8.24
CA LEU A 100 11.57 -10.00 -8.05
C LEU A 100 10.89 -10.29 -9.40
N LEU A 101 10.65 -9.24 -10.20
CA LEU A 101 9.99 -9.39 -11.51
C LEU A 101 10.85 -10.20 -12.47
N GLY A 102 12.17 -10.03 -12.45
CA GLY A 102 13.10 -10.86 -13.23
C GLY A 102 13.01 -12.34 -12.84
N SER A 103 12.98 -12.66 -11.54
CA SER A 103 12.86 -14.03 -11.04
C SER A 103 11.52 -14.68 -11.43
N LEU A 104 10.42 -13.93 -11.30
CA LEU A 104 9.08 -14.35 -11.70
C LEU A 104 8.95 -14.49 -13.22
N SER A 105 9.66 -13.68 -14.00
CA SER A 105 9.52 -13.67 -15.45
C SER A 105 10.42 -14.69 -16.16
N ALA A 106 11.38 -15.29 -15.45
CA ALA A 106 12.32 -16.25 -16.02
C ALA A 106 11.61 -17.43 -16.75
N PRO A 107 12.23 -18.02 -17.79
CA PRO A 107 11.59 -19.03 -18.63
C PRO A 107 11.04 -20.25 -17.88
N ASP A 108 11.65 -20.59 -16.74
CA ASP A 108 11.26 -21.73 -15.93
C ASP A 108 10.74 -21.38 -14.53
N ALA A 109 10.34 -20.12 -14.34
CA ALA A 109 9.87 -19.61 -13.07
C ALA A 109 8.73 -20.45 -12.48
N GLU A 110 7.72 -20.84 -13.28
CA GLU A 110 6.60 -21.64 -12.76
C GLU A 110 7.08 -22.96 -12.16
N ARG A 111 7.97 -23.67 -12.86
CA ARG A 111 8.51 -24.96 -12.42
C ARG A 111 9.36 -24.78 -11.16
N ARG A 112 10.30 -23.83 -11.14
CA ARG A 112 11.19 -23.60 -10.00
C ARG A 112 10.42 -23.17 -8.75
N LEU A 113 9.47 -22.25 -8.90
CA LEU A 113 8.65 -21.77 -7.78
C LEU A 113 7.74 -22.87 -7.24
N GLN A 114 7.15 -23.69 -8.12
CA GLN A 114 6.35 -24.84 -7.70
C GLN A 114 7.19 -25.88 -6.95
N GLN A 115 8.40 -26.18 -7.43
CA GLN A 115 9.33 -27.09 -6.74
C GLN A 115 9.73 -26.56 -5.35
N ALA A 116 10.06 -25.28 -5.25
CA ALA A 116 10.37 -24.65 -3.96
C ALA A 116 9.17 -24.69 -3.01
N PHE A 117 7.96 -24.39 -3.51
CA PHE A 117 6.72 -24.50 -2.75
C PHE A 117 6.49 -25.93 -2.24
N ASP A 118 6.64 -26.93 -3.12
CA ASP A 118 6.43 -28.33 -2.78
C ASP A 118 7.42 -28.84 -1.73
N ALA A 119 8.66 -28.36 -1.77
CA ALA A 119 9.70 -28.72 -0.81
C ALA A 119 9.50 -28.05 0.56
N GLN A 120 9.05 -26.78 0.59
CA GLN A 120 9.09 -25.95 1.81
C GLN A 120 7.73 -25.76 2.48
N LEU A 121 6.63 -25.76 1.73
CA LEU A 121 5.33 -25.31 2.24
C LEU A 121 4.22 -26.35 2.07
N ALA A 122 4.26 -27.14 1.00
CA ALA A 122 3.16 -28.03 0.68
C ALA A 122 2.90 -29.06 1.77
N GLY A 123 1.65 -29.14 2.24
CA GLY A 123 1.25 -30.02 3.34
C GLY A 123 1.69 -29.58 4.74
N GLN A 124 2.47 -28.50 4.87
CA GLN A 124 2.97 -28.01 6.17
C GLN A 124 2.03 -26.98 6.82
N ALA A 125 0.71 -27.16 6.70
CA ALA A 125 -0.28 -26.18 7.15
C ALA A 125 -0.15 -25.83 8.64
N GLN A 126 0.11 -26.83 9.50
CA GLN A 126 0.29 -26.60 10.93
C GLN A 126 1.58 -25.83 11.24
N GLY A 127 2.69 -26.15 10.57
CA GLY A 127 3.96 -25.46 10.74
C GLY A 127 3.87 -23.98 10.31
N ILE A 128 3.23 -23.72 9.17
CA ILE A 128 2.97 -22.35 8.70
C ILE A 128 2.09 -21.60 9.70
N ALA A 129 1.05 -22.24 10.22
CA ALA A 129 0.16 -21.60 11.19
C ALA A 129 0.87 -21.23 12.50
N GLN A 130 1.73 -22.12 13.01
CA GLN A 130 2.55 -21.86 14.19
C GLN A 130 3.57 -20.75 13.95
N ALA A 131 4.24 -20.76 12.79
CA ALA A 131 5.17 -19.72 12.39
C ALA A 131 4.49 -18.34 12.32
N ALA A 132 3.32 -18.27 11.69
CA ALA A 132 2.53 -17.04 11.60
C ALA A 132 2.14 -16.48 12.98
N GLN A 133 1.69 -17.35 13.90
CA GLN A 133 1.34 -16.95 15.27
C GLN A 133 2.57 -16.48 16.07
N SER A 134 3.69 -17.19 15.94
CA SER A 134 4.95 -16.84 16.61
C SER A 134 5.48 -15.49 16.13
N LEU A 135 5.57 -15.32 14.79
CA LEU A 135 5.98 -14.06 14.17
C LEU A 135 5.06 -12.90 14.54
N GLY A 136 3.75 -13.14 14.64
CA GLY A 136 2.79 -12.11 15.07
C GLY A 136 3.05 -11.64 16.50
N ARG A 137 3.20 -12.60 17.44
CA ARG A 137 3.51 -12.29 18.85
C ARG A 137 4.85 -11.55 18.98
N PHE A 138 5.87 -12.02 18.27
CA PHE A 138 7.19 -11.38 18.27
C PHE A 138 7.12 -9.98 17.66
N GLY A 139 6.50 -9.82 16.49
CA GLY A 139 6.38 -8.54 15.80
C GLY A 139 5.64 -7.48 16.63
N VAL A 140 4.54 -7.85 17.27
CA VAL A 140 3.83 -6.96 18.20
C VAL A 140 4.72 -6.57 19.39
N GLN A 141 5.44 -7.52 19.98
CA GLN A 141 6.33 -7.22 21.11
C GLN A 141 7.53 -6.35 20.70
N TYR A 142 8.11 -6.61 19.54
CA TYR A 142 9.17 -5.80 18.95
C TYR A 142 8.70 -4.36 18.77
N LEU A 143 7.55 -4.15 18.11
CA LEU A 143 6.98 -2.82 17.90
C LEU A 143 6.71 -2.09 19.22
N ARG A 144 6.21 -2.78 20.26
CA ARG A 144 6.01 -2.18 21.60
C ARG A 144 7.31 -1.67 22.22
N SER A 145 8.43 -2.34 21.97
CA SER A 145 9.74 -1.96 22.51
C SER A 145 10.42 -0.80 21.76
N ARG A 146 9.91 -0.43 20.58
CA ARG A 146 10.46 0.63 19.73
C ARG A 146 9.91 2.01 20.13
N ASN A 147 10.82 2.92 20.45
CA ASN A 147 10.51 4.30 20.86
C ASN A 147 10.71 5.33 19.74
N ASP A 148 11.25 4.92 18.61
CA ASP A 148 11.48 5.75 17.42
C ASP A 148 10.22 5.97 16.58
N TYR A 149 9.16 5.19 16.82
CA TYR A 149 7.84 5.42 16.21
C TYR A 149 6.98 6.36 17.04
N GLN A 150 6.23 7.23 16.36
CA GLN A 150 5.14 7.96 16.99
C GLN A 150 4.08 6.98 17.54
N PRO A 151 3.44 7.27 18.68
CA PRO A 151 2.52 6.33 19.33
C PRO A 151 1.39 5.82 18.42
N GLU A 152 0.77 6.69 17.64
CA GLU A 152 -0.32 6.39 16.73
C GLU A 152 0.14 5.47 15.59
N GLN A 153 1.34 5.74 15.04
CA GLN A 153 1.95 4.94 13.99
C GLN A 153 2.31 3.53 14.49
N ARG A 154 2.89 3.44 15.70
CA ARG A 154 3.17 2.16 16.35
C ARG A 154 1.91 1.35 16.59
N ALA A 155 0.84 1.98 17.09
CA ALA A 155 -0.44 1.33 17.31
C ALA A 155 -1.05 0.81 15.99
N HIS A 156 -0.94 1.57 14.90
CA HIS A 156 -1.37 1.13 13.58
C HIS A 156 -0.60 -0.11 13.11
N TYR A 157 0.74 -0.12 13.18
CA TYR A 157 1.53 -1.29 12.77
C TYR A 157 1.26 -2.53 13.61
N MET A 158 1.01 -2.38 14.91
CA MET A 158 0.60 -3.50 15.76
C MET A 158 -0.73 -4.12 15.31
N GLN A 159 -1.72 -3.30 14.90
CA GLN A 159 -2.99 -3.80 14.36
C GLN A 159 -2.79 -4.58 13.05
N LEU A 160 -1.93 -4.07 12.15
CA LEU A 160 -1.62 -4.76 10.90
C LEU A 160 -0.94 -6.11 11.15
N VAL A 161 0.05 -6.15 12.05
CA VAL A 161 0.75 -7.40 12.40
C VAL A 161 -0.24 -8.41 12.99
N ASP A 162 -1.11 -8.01 13.94
CA ASP A 162 -2.13 -8.90 14.49
C ASP A 162 -3.07 -9.45 13.40
N ALA A 163 -3.61 -8.57 12.56
CA ALA A 163 -4.55 -8.94 11.52
C ALA A 163 -3.93 -9.92 10.51
N LEU A 164 -2.74 -9.62 10.01
CA LEU A 164 -2.06 -10.43 8.99
C LEU A 164 -1.54 -11.75 9.57
N SER A 165 -1.02 -11.77 10.80
CA SER A 165 -0.61 -13.02 11.44
C SER A 165 -1.81 -13.94 11.72
N ALA A 166 -2.95 -13.39 12.16
CA ALA A 166 -4.17 -14.15 12.35
C ALA A 166 -4.74 -14.68 11.03
N TRP A 167 -4.61 -13.93 9.93
CA TRP A 167 -4.95 -14.42 8.59
C TRP A 167 -3.99 -15.52 8.12
N ALA A 168 -2.68 -15.32 8.20
CA ALA A 168 -1.71 -16.30 7.76
C ALA A 168 -1.83 -17.63 8.52
N ALA A 169 -2.23 -17.57 9.80
CA ALA A 169 -2.46 -18.76 10.61
C ALA A 169 -3.65 -19.63 10.16
N ARG A 170 -4.60 -19.07 9.40
CA ARG A 170 -5.80 -19.78 8.93
C ARG A 170 -5.86 -19.94 7.41
N ALA A 171 -5.12 -19.14 6.67
CA ALA A 171 -5.11 -19.15 5.22
C ALA A 171 -4.58 -20.50 4.70
N PRO A 172 -5.11 -21.03 3.58
CA PRO A 172 -4.68 -22.31 3.00
C PRO A 172 -3.33 -22.18 2.27
N LEU A 173 -2.31 -21.63 2.94
CA LEU A 173 -1.00 -21.31 2.36
C LEU A 173 -0.22 -22.56 1.93
N ALA A 174 -0.53 -23.73 2.49
CA ALA A 174 0.09 -25.02 2.16
C ALA A 174 -0.62 -25.77 1.02
N ASP A 175 -1.70 -25.20 0.45
CA ASP A 175 -2.53 -25.86 -0.56
C ASP A 175 -1.86 -25.85 -1.95
N ARG A 176 -1.51 -27.04 -2.45
CA ARG A 176 -0.80 -27.20 -3.73
C ARG A 176 -1.60 -26.68 -4.93
N PRO A 177 -2.88 -27.03 -5.14
CA PRO A 177 -3.63 -26.53 -6.29
C PRO A 177 -3.73 -25.00 -6.31
N ARG A 178 -3.99 -24.36 -5.16
CA ARG A 178 -4.00 -22.90 -5.05
C ARG A 178 -2.64 -22.29 -5.34
N ALA A 179 -1.56 -22.86 -4.80
CA ALA A 179 -0.21 -22.37 -5.05
C ALA A 179 0.16 -22.44 -6.54
N ARG A 180 -0.12 -23.57 -7.20
CA ARG A 180 0.13 -23.74 -8.64
C ARG A 180 -0.59 -22.69 -9.47
N ALA A 181 -1.87 -22.43 -9.18
CA ALA A 181 -2.63 -21.40 -9.87
C ALA A 181 -2.09 -19.99 -9.59
N SER A 182 -1.67 -19.71 -8.34
CA SER A 182 -1.16 -18.39 -7.94
C SER A 182 0.21 -18.10 -8.55
N ILE A 183 1.09 -19.10 -8.57
CA ILE A 183 2.39 -19.02 -9.25
C ILE A 183 2.19 -18.74 -10.73
N ALA A 184 1.31 -19.49 -11.41
CA ALA A 184 1.04 -19.28 -12.83
C ALA A 184 0.52 -17.86 -13.12
N ASP A 185 -0.45 -17.38 -12.33
CA ASP A 185 -1.01 -16.02 -12.47
C ASP A 185 0.07 -14.94 -12.27
N LEU A 186 0.91 -15.06 -11.23
CA LEU A 186 1.97 -14.09 -10.92
C LEU A 186 3.09 -14.09 -11.96
N VAL A 187 3.51 -15.26 -12.43
CA VAL A 187 4.54 -15.39 -13.47
C VAL A 187 4.05 -14.78 -14.79
N ALA A 188 2.82 -15.11 -15.20
CA ALA A 188 2.24 -14.53 -16.40
C ALA A 188 2.12 -12.99 -16.30
N ALA A 189 1.67 -12.48 -15.15
CA ALA A 189 1.55 -11.05 -14.92
C ALA A 189 2.91 -10.34 -14.86
N ALA A 190 3.93 -10.95 -14.24
CA ALA A 190 5.28 -10.42 -14.20
C ALA A 190 5.88 -10.33 -15.62
N ARG A 191 5.76 -11.38 -16.44
CA ARG A 191 6.20 -11.36 -17.83
C ARG A 191 5.53 -10.26 -18.64
N ALA A 192 4.24 -10.03 -18.42
CA ALA A 192 3.48 -8.98 -19.11
C ALA A 192 3.97 -7.56 -18.77
N THR A 193 4.66 -7.36 -17.64
CA THR A 193 5.30 -6.06 -17.34
C THR A 193 6.46 -5.76 -18.29
N GLY A 194 7.15 -6.77 -18.81
CA GLY A 194 8.40 -6.59 -19.55
C GLY A 194 9.52 -5.93 -18.74
N ILE A 195 9.41 -5.89 -17.41
CA ILE A 195 10.42 -5.38 -16.48
C ILE A 195 11.11 -6.59 -15.86
N THR A 196 12.43 -6.69 -16.03
CA THR A 196 13.19 -7.84 -15.51
C THR A 196 14.33 -7.45 -14.58
N SER A 197 14.55 -6.14 -14.40
CA SER A 197 15.66 -5.59 -13.62
C SER A 197 15.35 -4.18 -13.14
N ASP A 198 16.13 -3.70 -12.17
CA ASP A 198 16.05 -2.29 -11.75
C ASP A 198 16.56 -1.32 -12.82
N ALA A 199 17.40 -1.81 -13.76
CA ALA A 199 17.83 -1.04 -14.92
C ALA A 199 16.65 -0.80 -15.89
N ASP A 200 15.74 -1.76 -16.05
CA ASP A 200 14.50 -1.55 -16.81
C ASP A 200 13.62 -0.48 -16.16
N LEU A 201 13.44 -0.54 -14.83
CA LEU A 201 12.71 0.47 -14.07
C LEU A 201 13.31 1.88 -14.28
N GLN A 202 14.64 1.99 -14.22
CA GLN A 202 15.34 3.25 -14.48
C GLN A 202 15.10 3.78 -15.89
N ARG A 203 15.28 2.90 -16.89
CA ARG A 203 15.18 3.23 -18.31
C ARG A 203 13.77 3.65 -18.70
N LEU A 204 12.75 2.99 -18.14
CA LEU A 204 11.34 3.32 -18.39
C LEU A 204 10.93 4.63 -17.69
N GLY A 205 11.54 4.96 -16.55
CA GLY A 205 11.10 6.08 -15.69
C GLY A 205 9.93 5.67 -14.79
N MET A 206 9.51 6.59 -13.92
CA MET A 206 8.50 6.33 -12.89
C MET A 206 7.14 6.04 -13.52
N GLU A 207 6.66 6.93 -14.38
CA GLU A 207 5.29 6.83 -14.89
C GLU A 207 5.07 5.56 -15.73
N GLU A 208 6.00 5.25 -16.65
CA GLU A 208 5.89 4.06 -17.49
C GLU A 208 5.98 2.78 -16.68
N SER A 209 6.90 2.71 -15.72
CA SER A 209 7.04 1.55 -14.85
C SER A 209 5.77 1.33 -14.03
N LEU A 210 5.21 2.37 -13.40
CA LEU A 210 3.97 2.28 -12.65
C LEU A 210 2.79 1.84 -13.52
N ARG A 211 2.72 2.32 -14.76
CA ARG A 211 1.68 1.91 -15.72
C ARG A 211 1.77 0.42 -16.05
N ARG A 212 2.98 -0.09 -16.28
CA ARG A 212 3.21 -1.53 -16.53
C ARG A 212 2.99 -2.40 -15.30
N LEU A 213 3.21 -1.85 -14.11
CA LEU A 213 2.97 -2.53 -12.84
C LEU A 213 1.50 -2.57 -12.43
N GLY A 214 0.63 -1.73 -13.00
CA GLY A 214 -0.81 -1.73 -12.70
C GLY A 214 -1.48 -3.11 -12.88
N PRO A 215 -1.38 -3.75 -14.05
CA PRO A 215 -1.90 -5.11 -14.24
C PRO A 215 -1.26 -6.17 -13.32
N PHE A 216 0.04 -6.02 -13.01
CA PHE A 216 0.72 -6.91 -12.07
C PHE A 216 0.15 -6.75 -10.64
N TRP A 217 -0.10 -5.51 -10.20
CA TRP A 217 -0.76 -5.22 -8.93
C TRP A 217 -2.16 -5.84 -8.86
N ALA A 218 -2.91 -5.80 -9.96
CA ALA A 218 -4.21 -6.47 -10.05
C ALA A 218 -4.09 -7.98 -9.84
N ALA A 219 -3.08 -8.62 -10.43
CA ALA A 219 -2.81 -10.05 -10.25
C ALA A 219 -2.42 -10.38 -8.80
N CYS A 220 -1.59 -9.55 -8.16
CA CYS A 220 -1.26 -9.70 -6.73
C CYS A 220 -2.52 -9.66 -5.86
N LYS A 221 -3.41 -8.67 -6.05
CA LYS A 221 -4.67 -8.59 -5.31
C LYS A 221 -5.55 -9.82 -5.53
N LYS A 222 -5.66 -10.29 -6.78
CA LYS A 222 -6.42 -11.52 -7.12
C LYS A 222 -5.85 -12.76 -6.43
N VAL A 223 -4.53 -12.87 -6.31
CA VAL A 223 -3.90 -13.96 -5.57
C VAL A 223 -4.22 -13.86 -4.08
N LEU A 224 -4.10 -12.68 -3.47
CA LEU A 224 -4.47 -12.49 -2.05
C LEU A 224 -5.95 -12.82 -1.79
N GLU A 225 -6.84 -12.43 -2.70
CA GLU A 225 -8.27 -12.76 -2.67
C GLU A 225 -8.50 -14.29 -2.65
N ARG A 226 -7.73 -15.07 -3.42
CA ARG A 226 -7.79 -16.55 -3.44
C ARG A 226 -7.45 -17.19 -2.08
N TYR A 227 -6.71 -16.46 -1.23
CA TYR A 227 -6.39 -16.83 0.14
C TYR A 227 -7.26 -16.09 1.18
N ALA A 228 -8.40 -15.55 0.76
CA ALA A 228 -9.36 -14.83 1.60
C ALA A 228 -8.81 -13.52 2.22
N LEU A 229 -7.88 -12.86 1.53
CA LEU A 229 -7.41 -11.51 1.88
C LEU A 229 -7.77 -10.53 0.76
N SER A 230 -8.96 -9.92 0.84
CA SER A 230 -9.42 -8.95 -0.16
C SER A 230 -8.92 -7.54 0.15
N ILE A 231 -7.93 -7.09 -0.61
CA ILE A 231 -7.46 -5.70 -0.57
C ILE A 231 -8.53 -4.77 -1.13
N ASP A 232 -9.22 -5.22 -2.18
CA ASP A 232 -10.26 -4.47 -2.84
C ASP A 232 -11.49 -4.28 -1.94
N GLY A 233 -11.90 -5.32 -1.21
CA GLY A 233 -12.92 -5.18 -0.17
C GLY A 233 -12.52 -4.25 0.97
N SER A 234 -11.23 -4.23 1.34
CA SER A 234 -10.70 -3.30 2.35
C SER A 234 -10.80 -1.85 1.88
N LEU A 235 -10.46 -1.59 0.61
CA LEU A 235 -10.54 -0.27 -0.03
C LEU A 235 -11.99 0.19 -0.21
N ASP A 236 -12.90 -0.70 -0.61
CA ASP A 236 -14.32 -0.38 -0.76
C ASP A 236 -15.00 -0.05 0.57
N ALA A 237 -14.55 -0.67 1.66
CA ALA A 237 -15.06 -0.45 3.01
C ALA A 237 -14.29 0.62 3.80
N LEU A 238 -13.31 1.30 3.19
CA LEU A 238 -12.60 2.40 3.84
C LEU A 238 -13.58 3.52 4.17
N ARG A 239 -13.55 3.93 5.44
CA ARG A 239 -14.26 5.10 5.95
C ARG A 239 -13.27 6.14 6.45
N THR A 240 -13.56 7.39 6.15
CA THR A 240 -12.77 8.55 6.58
C THR A 240 -13.62 9.50 7.40
N GLY A 241 -13.01 10.20 8.35
CA GLY A 241 -13.68 11.19 9.18
C GLY A 241 -12.73 12.24 9.72
N LEU A 242 -13.15 13.51 9.75
CA LEU A 242 -12.34 14.60 10.28
C LEU A 242 -12.34 14.56 11.82
N ILE A 243 -11.14 14.57 12.41
CA ILE A 243 -10.95 14.71 13.86
C ILE A 243 -10.80 16.19 14.21
N SER A 244 -9.88 16.89 13.54
CA SER A 244 -9.60 18.31 13.75
C SER A 244 -9.05 18.95 12.49
N GLN A 245 -9.22 20.27 12.38
CA GLN A 245 -8.64 21.09 11.31
C GLN A 245 -8.22 22.44 11.90
N ASP A 246 -6.99 22.85 11.61
CA ASP A 246 -6.42 24.14 11.98
C ASP A 246 -5.72 24.73 10.74
N GLY A 247 -6.40 25.68 10.09
CA GLY A 247 -5.96 26.28 8.83
C GLY A 247 -5.62 25.21 7.77
N ASP A 248 -4.34 25.16 7.42
CA ASP A 248 -3.77 24.25 6.42
C ASP A 248 -3.31 22.90 7.00
N ARG A 249 -3.72 22.56 8.23
CA ARG A 249 -3.45 21.27 8.88
C ARG A 249 -4.75 20.57 9.27
N ALA A 250 -4.78 19.25 9.17
CA ALA A 250 -5.92 18.45 9.62
C ALA A 250 -5.48 17.09 10.15
N GLN A 251 -6.29 16.52 11.03
CA GLN A 251 -6.20 15.12 11.44
C GLN A 251 -7.45 14.38 10.96
N VAL A 252 -7.25 13.27 10.26
CA VAL A 252 -8.32 12.45 9.71
C VAL A 252 -8.20 11.04 10.25
N ARG A 253 -9.31 10.50 10.76
CA ARG A 253 -9.45 9.10 11.14
C ARG A 253 -9.80 8.27 9.91
N LEU A 254 -9.10 7.16 9.72
CA LEU A 254 -9.37 6.14 8.72
C LEU A 254 -9.78 4.85 9.45
N ARG A 255 -10.81 4.17 8.94
CA ARG A 255 -11.19 2.84 9.40
C ARG A 255 -11.52 1.93 8.22
N TYR A 256 -10.92 0.75 8.18
CA TYR A 256 -11.17 -0.24 7.14
C TYR A 256 -11.02 -1.66 7.68
N PRO A 257 -11.77 -2.64 7.14
CA PRO A 257 -11.56 -4.04 7.47
C PRO A 257 -10.31 -4.56 6.77
N LEU A 258 -9.52 -5.41 7.43
CA LEU A 258 -8.42 -6.19 6.86
C LEU A 258 -8.36 -7.54 7.58
N ALA A 259 -8.34 -8.66 6.86
CA ALA A 259 -8.19 -9.99 7.47
C ALA A 259 -9.21 -10.30 8.61
N ALA A 260 -10.44 -9.80 8.49
CA ALA A 260 -11.51 -9.86 9.50
C ALA A 260 -11.20 -9.09 10.80
N ARG A 261 -10.28 -8.13 10.77
CA ARG A 261 -10.04 -7.12 11.81
C ARG A 261 -10.43 -5.75 11.28
N ASP A 262 -10.95 -4.89 12.15
CA ASP A 262 -11.08 -3.46 11.82
C ASP A 262 -9.78 -2.75 12.16
N ILE A 263 -9.14 -2.17 11.16
CA ILE A 263 -7.97 -1.31 11.33
C ILE A 263 -8.44 0.11 11.54
N ASP A 264 -7.87 0.78 12.54
CA ASP A 264 -8.13 2.17 12.88
C ASP A 264 -6.82 2.96 12.97
N LEU A 265 -6.74 4.08 12.27
CA LEU A 265 -5.57 4.95 12.28
C LEU A 265 -5.95 6.41 12.12
N THR A 266 -5.08 7.29 12.61
CA THR A 266 -5.15 8.73 12.42
C THR A 266 -4.03 9.17 11.50
N VAL A 267 -4.37 9.96 10.49
CA VAL A 267 -3.43 10.49 9.50
C VAL A 267 -3.41 12.01 9.60
N ALA A 268 -2.21 12.57 9.73
CA ALA A 268 -1.98 14.02 9.66
C ALA A 268 -1.91 14.47 8.20
N LEU A 269 -2.61 15.55 7.89
CA LEU A 269 -2.70 16.15 6.57
C LEU A 269 -2.20 17.58 6.58
N ILE A 270 -1.62 18.00 5.45
CA ILE A 270 -1.21 19.37 5.18
C ILE A 270 -1.82 19.83 3.84
N LYS A 271 -2.30 21.07 3.78
CA LYS A 271 -2.80 21.71 2.56
C LYS A 271 -1.63 22.37 1.82
N ARG A 272 -1.48 22.07 0.54
CA ARG A 272 -0.51 22.71 -0.38
C ARG A 272 -1.21 22.99 -1.70
N ASP A 273 -1.10 24.21 -2.20
CA ASP A 273 -1.69 24.61 -3.48
C ASP A 273 -3.18 24.23 -3.61
N GLY A 274 -3.94 24.40 -2.53
CA GLY A 274 -5.37 24.06 -2.49
C GLY A 274 -5.71 22.57 -2.28
N HIS A 275 -4.72 21.68 -2.24
CA HIS A 275 -4.92 20.23 -2.15
C HIS A 275 -4.42 19.67 -0.82
N TRP A 276 -5.09 18.65 -0.30
CA TRP A 276 -4.72 17.98 0.95
C TRP A 276 -3.82 16.77 0.68
N TYR A 277 -2.67 16.73 1.35
CA TYR A 277 -1.69 15.65 1.25
C TYR A 277 -1.40 15.05 2.61
N GLN A 278 -1.00 13.78 2.62
CA GLN A 278 -0.45 13.14 3.82
C GLN A 278 0.85 13.85 4.22
N GLN A 279 0.90 14.40 5.44
CA GLN A 279 2.05 15.16 5.91
C GLN A 279 3.33 14.32 5.89
N GLN A 280 3.25 13.07 6.36
CA GLN A 280 4.38 12.13 6.35
C GLN A 280 4.96 11.94 4.95
N THR A 281 4.11 11.69 3.94
CA THR A 281 4.56 11.52 2.55
C THR A 281 5.22 12.79 1.99
N GLN A 282 4.71 13.97 2.35
CA GLN A 282 5.32 15.24 1.96
C GLN A 282 6.71 15.43 2.56
N GLU A 283 6.89 15.07 3.83
CA GLU A 283 8.16 15.13 4.53
C GLU A 283 9.18 14.13 3.96
N GLU A 284 8.76 12.89 3.73
CA GLU A 284 9.56 11.82 3.14
C GLU A 284 10.04 12.18 1.72
N VAL A 285 9.13 12.60 0.85
CA VAL A 285 9.47 13.02 -0.52
C VAL A 285 10.39 14.23 -0.51
N THR A 286 10.15 15.21 0.38
CA THR A 286 11.03 16.38 0.51
C THR A 286 12.43 15.98 1.00
N ALA A 287 12.53 15.03 1.94
CA ALA A 287 13.82 14.52 2.41
C ALA A 287 14.56 13.77 1.30
N LEU A 288 13.85 12.89 0.58
CA LEU A 288 14.37 12.12 -0.54
C LEU A 288 14.91 13.03 -1.65
N LEU A 289 14.17 14.07 -2.02
CA LEU A 289 14.57 15.00 -3.09
C LEU A 289 15.71 15.95 -2.66
N ARG A 290 15.81 16.29 -1.37
CA ARG A 290 16.94 17.07 -0.82
C ARG A 290 18.24 16.27 -0.70
N ALA A 291 18.14 14.96 -0.46
CA ALA A 291 19.30 14.08 -0.34
C ALA A 291 20.01 13.82 -1.68
N GLN A 292 19.45 14.31 -2.80
CA GLN A 292 20.08 14.17 -4.10
C GLN A 292 21.17 15.23 -4.29
N PRO A 293 22.36 14.85 -4.80
CA PRO A 293 23.31 15.84 -5.28
C PRO A 293 22.61 16.70 -6.32
N LEU A 294 22.63 18.02 -6.13
CA LEU A 294 22.31 18.93 -7.22
C LEU A 294 23.19 18.54 -8.42
N PRO A 295 22.64 18.44 -9.65
CA PRO A 295 23.49 18.33 -10.82
C PRO A 295 24.50 19.48 -10.75
N ASP A 296 25.79 19.16 -10.90
CA ASP A 296 26.85 20.17 -10.98
C ASP A 296 26.43 21.17 -12.06
N LEU A 297 25.96 22.35 -11.63
CA LEU A 297 25.89 23.50 -12.48
C LEU A 297 27.33 23.71 -12.96
N PRO A 298 27.60 23.79 -14.28
CA PRO A 298 28.96 24.04 -14.73
C PRO A 298 29.44 25.29 -14.01
N ALA A 299 30.50 25.14 -13.22
CA ALA A 299 31.19 26.25 -12.60
C ALA A 299 31.40 27.27 -13.71
N ALA A 300 30.80 28.46 -13.55
CA ALA A 300 31.02 29.56 -14.46
C ALA A 300 32.53 29.65 -14.64
N ALA A 301 32.99 29.40 -15.86
CA ALA A 301 34.39 29.36 -16.19
C ALA A 301 35.03 30.61 -15.60
N ALA A 302 35.93 30.41 -14.63
CA ALA A 302 36.82 31.47 -14.21
C ALA A 302 37.56 31.90 -15.47
N SER A 303 37.29 33.13 -15.93
CA SER A 303 38.00 33.74 -17.04
C SER A 303 39.51 33.61 -16.79
N PRO A 304 40.28 33.00 -17.71
CA PRO A 304 41.72 32.96 -17.60
C PRO A 304 42.25 34.31 -18.09
N ASP A 305 42.15 35.35 -17.27
CA ASP A 305 42.91 36.58 -17.44
C ASP A 305 42.93 37.36 -16.12
N ALA A 306 43.79 36.91 -15.22
CA ALA A 306 44.33 37.75 -14.16
C ALA A 306 45.82 37.44 -14.05
N THR A 307 46.61 38.19 -14.81
CA THR A 307 48.08 38.22 -14.72
C THR A 307 48.51 38.46 -13.26
N PRO A 308 49.44 37.68 -12.69
CA PRO A 308 49.93 37.94 -11.34
C PRO A 308 50.76 39.23 -11.32
N ALA A 309 50.42 40.15 -10.42
CA ALA A 309 51.27 41.30 -10.12
C ALA A 309 52.56 40.83 -9.39
N PRO A 310 53.73 41.44 -9.68
CA PRO A 310 54.99 41.02 -9.10
C PRO A 310 55.10 41.42 -7.61
N PRO A 311 55.91 40.70 -6.81
CA PRO A 311 56.07 40.99 -5.39
C PRO A 311 56.87 42.27 -5.19
N ALA A 312 56.37 43.17 -4.33
CA ALA A 312 57.13 44.31 -3.82
C ALA A 312 58.01 43.85 -2.66
N ASP A 313 59.31 44.07 -2.82
CA ASP A 313 60.37 43.78 -1.85
C ASP A 313 60.58 44.97 -0.88
N ALA A 314 60.99 44.58 0.33
CA ALA A 314 61.73 45.28 1.38
C ALA A 314 61.20 46.58 2.03
N GLY A 315 61.16 46.53 3.36
CA GLY A 315 61.02 47.71 4.22
C GLY A 315 61.28 47.42 5.70
N GLN A 316 62.53 47.06 6.02
CA GLN A 316 63.11 46.99 7.37
C GLN A 316 62.65 48.12 8.31
N ARG A 317 62.37 47.80 9.58
CA ARG A 317 62.44 48.77 10.69
C ARG A 317 63.56 48.38 11.67
N PRO A 318 64.38 49.33 12.13
CA PRO A 318 65.49 49.07 13.02
C PRO A 318 65.06 49.03 14.48
N ALA A 319 65.91 48.41 15.30
CA ALA A 319 65.84 48.35 16.75
C ALA A 319 66.49 49.57 17.43
N GLY A 320 66.07 49.85 18.67
CA GLY A 320 66.70 50.74 19.66
C GLY A 320 65.68 51.72 20.26
N ARG A 321 65.51 51.87 21.58
CA ARG A 321 66.38 51.61 22.73
C ARG A 321 65.52 51.44 23.98
#